data_AF-A0A3B9MDZ6-F1
#
_entry.id   AF-A0A3B9MDZ6-F1
#
_cell.length_a   1.000
_cell.length_b   1.000
_cell.length_c   1.000
_cell.angle_alpha   90.00
_cell.angle_beta   90.00
_cell.angle_gamma   90.00
#
_symmetry.space_group_name_H-M   'P 1'
#
loop_
_entity.id
_entity.type
_entity.pdbx_description
1 polymer ?
#
loop_
_entity_poly.entity_id
_entity_poly.type
_entity_poly.pdbx_seq_one_letter_code
_entity_poly.pdbx_strand_id
1 'polypeptide(L)'
;FDLANSRFSGRPAEPPPGAGLIARKGGDAEQICAGFWPGDARFPQAAFFSYTYPKPDGIESQGIEPAQAGWNSQLGEFALLYDDARTSASPEEAILRFFESTYAAGARLGGWDPSLLIERAH
;
A
#
# COMPACT_ATOMS: atom_id res chain seq x y z
N PHE A 1 16.45 -6.47 1.37
CA PHE A 1 15.44 -6.85 2.38
C PHE A 1 14.47 -5.69 2.52
N ASP A 2 13.22 -5.97 2.84
CA ASP A 2 12.15 -5.02 3.07
C ASP A 2 11.40 -5.39 4.36
N LEU A 3 10.61 -4.45 4.87
CA LEU A 3 9.63 -4.70 5.93
C LEU A 3 8.25 -4.61 5.31
N ALA A 4 7.44 -5.66 5.40
CA ALA A 4 6.10 -5.67 4.83
C ALA A 4 5.07 -6.25 5.80
N ASN A 5 3.88 -5.66 5.80
CA ASN A 5 2.69 -6.13 6.49
C ASN A 5 1.54 -6.21 5.49
N SER A 6 0.94 -7.40 5.35
CA SER A 6 -0.28 -7.61 4.57
C SER A 6 -1.48 -7.79 5.48
N ARG A 7 -2.55 -7.08 5.17
CA ARG A 7 -3.89 -7.32 5.69
C ARG A 7 -4.71 -8.01 4.60
N PHE A 8 -5.64 -8.87 4.99
CA PHE A 8 -6.47 -9.65 4.07
C PHE A 8 -7.95 -9.42 4.36
N SER A 9 -8.78 -9.33 3.33
CA SER A 9 -10.24 -9.22 3.50
C SER A 9 -10.90 -10.56 3.84
N GLY A 10 -10.18 -11.67 3.62
CA GLY A 10 -10.72 -13.03 3.69
C GLY A 10 -11.38 -13.51 2.40
N ARG A 11 -11.51 -12.66 1.37
CA ARG A 11 -12.00 -13.05 0.04
C ARG A 11 -10.85 -13.54 -0.86
N PRO A 12 -11.10 -14.55 -1.71
CA PRO A 12 -10.12 -15.01 -2.68
C PRO A 12 -9.90 -13.94 -3.77
N ALA A 13 -8.72 -13.99 -4.40
CA ALA A 13 -8.41 -13.23 -5.60
C ALA A 13 -7.90 -14.20 -6.69
N GLU A 14 -8.15 -13.87 -7.95
CA GLU A 14 -7.65 -14.65 -9.08
C GLU A 14 -6.48 -13.91 -9.76
N PRO A 15 -5.25 -14.43 -9.65
CA PRO A 15 -4.10 -13.92 -10.38
C PRO A 15 -4.29 -13.94 -11.90
N PRO A 16 -3.79 -12.91 -12.62
CA PRO A 16 -3.92 -12.85 -14.07
C PRO A 16 -3.40 -14.11 -14.77
N PRO A 17 -4.01 -14.52 -15.90
CA PRO A 17 -3.48 -15.59 -16.73
C PRO A 17 -2.00 -15.31 -17.10
N GLY A 18 -1.16 -16.33 -17.00
CA GLY A 18 0.28 -16.19 -17.26
C GLY A 18 1.10 -15.59 -16.11
N ALA A 19 0.47 -15.16 -15.00
CA ALA A 19 1.19 -14.85 -13.77
C ALA A 19 2.05 -16.06 -13.38
N GLY A 20 3.33 -15.87 -13.06
CA GLY A 20 4.23 -16.98 -12.71
C GLY A 20 3.75 -17.76 -11.48
N LEU A 21 4.34 -18.95 -11.23
CA LEU A 21 3.91 -19.83 -10.14
C LEU A 21 3.82 -19.10 -8.78
N ILE A 22 4.80 -18.26 -8.47
CA ILE A 22 4.87 -17.49 -7.22
C ILE A 22 3.66 -16.55 -7.11
N ALA A 23 3.40 -15.74 -8.14
CA ALA A 23 2.27 -14.81 -8.14
C ALA A 23 0.92 -15.53 -8.06
N ARG A 24 0.78 -16.69 -8.72
CA ARG A 24 -0.46 -17.49 -8.64
C ARG A 24 -0.72 -18.10 -7.27
N LYS A 25 0.33 -18.37 -6.49
CA LYS A 25 0.23 -19.02 -5.18
C LYS A 25 0.32 -18.04 -4.01
N GLY A 26 0.90 -16.86 -4.22
CA GLY A 26 1.01 -15.81 -3.21
C GLY A 26 0.00 -14.66 -3.38
N GLY A 27 -0.71 -14.61 -4.51
CA GLY A 27 -1.72 -13.60 -4.82
C GLY A 27 -3.13 -14.18 -4.94
N ASP A 28 -3.43 -15.30 -4.30
CA ASP A 28 -4.74 -15.96 -4.37
C ASP A 28 -5.78 -15.41 -3.37
N ALA A 29 -5.45 -14.31 -2.68
CA ALA A 29 -6.32 -13.62 -1.74
C ALA A 29 -6.26 -12.09 -1.94
N GLU A 30 -7.37 -11.42 -1.70
CA GLU A 30 -7.40 -9.97 -1.65
C GLU A 30 -6.58 -9.46 -0.45
N GLN A 31 -5.71 -8.49 -0.71
CA GLN A 31 -4.84 -7.94 0.31
C GLN A 31 -4.57 -6.44 0.12
N ILE A 32 -4.24 -5.80 1.22
CA ILE A 32 -3.56 -4.51 1.23
C ILE A 32 -2.22 -4.75 1.91
N CYS A 33 -1.15 -4.60 1.14
CA CYS A 33 0.22 -4.73 1.64
C CYS A 33 0.81 -3.34 1.77
N ALA A 34 1.55 -3.13 2.86
CA ALA A 34 2.26 -1.89 3.10
C ALA A 34 3.56 -2.15 3.84
N GLY A 35 4.54 -1.28 3.65
CA GLY A 35 5.87 -1.56 4.15
C GLY A 35 6.90 -0.47 3.93
N PHE A 36 8.15 -0.82 4.20
CA PHE A 36 9.32 -0.02 3.90
C PHE A 36 10.27 -0.80 3.00
N TRP A 37 10.79 -0.11 1.99
CA TRP A 37 11.76 -0.62 1.06
C TRP A 37 12.96 0.32 0.98
N PRO A 38 14.21 -0.18 1.12
CA PRO A 38 15.41 0.67 1.04
C PRO A 38 15.77 1.13 -0.38
N GLY A 39 15.05 0.67 -1.41
CA GLY A 39 15.35 0.91 -2.83
C GLY A 39 16.08 -0.25 -3.50
N ASP A 40 16.14 -0.22 -4.83
CA ASP A 40 16.93 -1.11 -5.68
C ASP A 40 17.57 -0.36 -6.86
N ALA A 41 18.19 -1.09 -7.80
CA ALA A 41 18.83 -0.50 -8.98
C ALA A 41 17.86 0.26 -9.92
N ARG A 42 16.56 -0.06 -9.90
CA ARG A 42 15.52 0.53 -10.76
C ARG A 42 14.83 1.71 -10.08
N PHE A 43 14.75 1.69 -8.76
CA PHE A 43 14.26 2.80 -7.95
C PHE A 43 15.14 2.90 -6.68
N PRO A 44 16.22 3.70 -6.72
CA PRO A 44 17.24 3.69 -5.67
C PRO A 44 16.84 4.44 -4.40
N GLN A 45 15.69 5.12 -4.41
CA GLN A 45 15.22 5.89 -3.27
C GLN A 45 14.50 4.96 -2.28
N ALA A 46 14.86 5.06 -1.01
CA ALA A 46 14.12 4.38 0.05
C ALA A 46 12.73 4.99 0.19
N ALA A 47 11.72 4.15 0.37
CA ALA A 47 10.32 4.56 0.43
C ALA A 47 9.49 3.68 1.36
N PHE A 48 8.50 4.29 2.00
CA PHE A 48 7.34 3.56 2.49
C PHE A 48 6.40 3.33 1.32
N PHE A 49 5.84 2.13 1.20
CA PHE A 49 4.99 1.75 0.08
C PHE A 49 3.66 1.18 0.57
N SER A 50 2.65 1.22 -0.30
CA SER A 50 1.41 0.48 -0.10
C SER A 50 0.71 0.18 -1.42
N TYR A 51 0.22 -1.05 -1.57
CA TYR A 51 -0.61 -1.45 -2.70
C TYR A 51 -1.84 -2.24 -2.24
N THR A 52 -2.88 -2.18 -3.06
CA THR A 52 -4.09 -3.00 -2.92
C THR A 52 -4.13 -4.01 -4.05
N TYR A 53 -4.39 -5.26 -3.72
CA TYR A 53 -4.49 -6.35 -4.67
C TYR A 53 -5.81 -7.11 -4.50
N PRO A 54 -6.57 -7.38 -5.58
CA PRO A 54 -6.41 -6.81 -6.92
C PRO A 54 -6.47 -5.29 -6.93
N LYS A 55 -5.85 -4.65 -7.93
CA LYS A 55 -5.84 -3.17 -8.03
C LYS A 55 -7.28 -2.68 -8.23
N PRO A 56 -7.86 -1.88 -7.31
CA PRO A 56 -9.19 -1.32 -7.49
C PRO A 56 -9.20 -0.24 -8.57
N ASP A 57 -10.33 -0.10 -9.27
CA ASP A 57 -10.52 1.01 -10.20
C ASP A 57 -10.48 2.35 -9.46
N GLY A 58 -9.75 3.32 -10.01
CA GLY A 58 -9.62 4.67 -9.44
C GLY A 58 -8.68 4.77 -8.22
N ILE A 59 -7.94 3.72 -7.87
CA ILE A 59 -6.98 3.78 -6.74
C ILE A 59 -5.88 4.82 -6.97
N GLU A 60 -5.40 4.95 -8.21
CA GLU A 60 -4.33 5.90 -8.60
C GLU A 60 -4.72 7.37 -8.46
N SER A 61 -6.02 7.69 -8.38
CA SER A 61 -6.52 9.06 -8.22
C SER A 61 -6.91 9.40 -6.77
N GLN A 62 -6.66 8.51 -5.81
CA GLN A 62 -7.01 8.78 -4.41
C GLN A 62 -6.02 9.78 -3.80
N GLY A 63 -6.55 10.75 -3.05
CA GLY A 63 -5.74 11.64 -2.22
C GLY A 63 -5.19 10.85 -1.03
N ILE A 64 -3.86 10.88 -0.88
CA ILE A 64 -3.12 10.19 0.18
C ILE A 64 -2.43 11.24 1.05
N GLU A 65 -2.38 10.96 2.35
CA GLU A 65 -1.67 11.79 3.31
C GLU A 65 -0.32 11.14 3.67
N PRO A 66 0.72 11.90 4.02
CA PRO A 66 0.80 13.35 3.93
C PRO A 66 0.86 13.80 2.46
N ALA A 67 0.74 15.10 2.18
CA ALA A 67 0.71 15.63 0.81
C ALA A 67 1.91 15.27 -0.08
N GLN A 68 3.04 14.85 0.51
CA GLN A 68 4.22 14.35 -0.19
C GLN A 68 4.05 12.92 -0.72
N ALA A 69 3.10 12.16 -0.17
CA ALA A 69 2.79 10.82 -0.59
C ALA A 69 1.80 10.79 -1.76
N GLY A 70 1.87 9.74 -2.57
CA GLY A 70 0.94 9.59 -3.69
C GLY A 70 1.20 8.36 -4.54
N TRP A 71 0.40 8.21 -5.59
CA TRP A 71 0.55 7.12 -6.55
C TRP A 71 1.84 7.28 -7.35
N ASN A 72 2.66 6.25 -7.37
CA ASN A 72 3.86 6.17 -8.20
C ASN A 72 3.60 5.25 -9.39
N SER A 73 3.37 5.82 -10.58
CA SER A 73 3.09 5.04 -11.79
C SER A 73 4.25 4.15 -12.26
N GLN A 74 5.49 4.46 -11.87
CA GLN A 74 6.65 3.61 -12.19
C GLN A 74 6.64 2.33 -11.35
N LEU A 75 6.22 2.42 -10.08
CA LEU A 75 6.12 1.28 -9.17
C LEU A 75 4.77 0.56 -9.29
N GLY A 76 3.70 1.28 -9.66
CA GLY A 76 2.34 0.75 -9.67
C GLY A 76 1.73 0.63 -8.27
N GLU A 77 2.15 1.50 -7.34
CA GLU A 77 1.74 1.50 -5.93
C GLU A 77 1.86 2.91 -5.33
N PHE A 78 1.35 3.11 -4.13
CA PHE A 78 1.57 4.35 -3.38
C PHE A 78 2.96 4.37 -2.77
N ALA A 79 3.58 5.54 -2.74
CA ALA A 79 4.88 5.74 -2.11
C ALA A 79 4.91 7.04 -1.28
N LEU A 80 5.63 6.99 -0.16
CA LEU A 80 6.14 8.13 0.60
C LEU A 80 7.65 7.96 0.71
N LEU A 81 8.44 8.87 0.13
CA LEU A 81 9.89 8.74 0.18
C LEU A 81 10.40 8.87 1.62
N TYR A 82 11.42 8.11 1.96
CA TYR A 82 12.04 8.14 3.28
C TYR A 82 12.56 9.54 3.63
N ASP A 83 13.11 10.26 2.66
CA ASP A 83 13.59 11.62 2.86
C ASP A 83 12.47 12.61 3.20
N ASP A 84 11.30 12.47 2.59
CA ASP A 84 10.13 13.29 2.91
C ASP A 84 9.59 12.98 4.31
N ALA A 85 9.50 11.70 4.66
CA ALA A 85 9.08 11.28 5.99
C ALA A 85 10.05 11.77 7.08
N ARG A 86 11.36 11.56 6.91
CA ARG A 86 12.36 11.90 7.94
C ARG A 86 12.52 13.41 8.16
N THR A 87 12.21 14.23 7.16
CA THR A 87 12.31 15.69 7.23
C THR A 87 10.99 16.36 7.59
N SER A 88 9.91 15.60 7.70
CA SER A 88 8.62 16.10 8.19
C SER A 88 8.69 16.54 9.65
N ALA A 89 7.73 17.38 10.07
CA ALA A 89 7.65 17.87 11.44
C ALA A 89 7.42 16.75 12.47
N SER A 90 6.80 15.64 12.05
CA SER A 90 6.60 14.43 12.86
C SER A 90 6.70 13.20 11.95
N PRO A 91 7.90 12.58 11.85
CA PRO A 91 8.12 11.42 10.98
C PRO A 91 7.19 10.25 11.28
N GLU A 92 6.96 9.98 12.57
CA GLU A 92 6.04 8.93 13.01
C GLU A 92 4.61 9.18 12.49
N GLU A 93 4.09 10.38 12.69
CA GLU A 93 2.74 10.72 12.25
C GLU A 93 2.64 10.72 10.71
N ALA A 94 3.66 11.17 9.99
CA ALA A 94 3.70 11.12 8.53
C ALA A 94 3.60 9.66 8.01
N ILE A 95 4.34 8.74 8.63
CA ILE A 95 4.32 7.32 8.26
C ILE A 95 2.95 6.69 8.59
N LEU A 96 2.39 7.00 9.76
CA LEU A 96 1.08 6.49 10.16
C LEU A 96 -0.04 7.00 9.25
N ARG A 97 -0.05 8.30 8.94
CA ARG A 97 -1.00 8.90 8.00
C ARG A 97 -0.92 8.30 6.61
N PHE A 98 0.29 7.99 6.15
CA PHE A 98 0.50 7.26 4.90
C PHE A 98 -0.18 5.90 4.90
N PHE A 99 0.15 5.03 5.86
CA PHE A 99 -0.43 3.70 5.89
C PHE A 99 -1.94 3.69 6.17
N GLU A 100 -2.43 4.63 7.00
CA GLU A 100 -3.86 4.77 7.28
C GLU A 100 -4.64 5.23 6.04
N SER A 101 -4.16 6.26 5.34
CA SER A 101 -4.86 6.80 4.17
C SER A 101 -4.83 5.86 2.97
N THR A 102 -3.72 5.15 2.72
CA THR A 102 -3.66 4.13 1.65
C THR A 102 -4.52 2.92 1.98
N TYR A 103 -4.55 2.47 3.24
CA TYR A 103 -5.45 1.41 3.68
C TYR A 103 -6.92 1.80 3.53
N ALA A 104 -7.30 3.00 3.99
CA ALA A 104 -8.67 3.49 3.86
C ALA A 104 -9.11 3.61 2.39
N ALA A 105 -8.23 4.10 1.51
CA ALA A 105 -8.46 4.17 0.08
C ALA A 105 -8.65 2.78 -0.55
N GLY A 106 -7.73 1.86 -0.27
CA GLY A 106 -7.76 0.48 -0.77
C GLY A 106 -8.97 -0.30 -0.28
N ALA A 107 -9.26 -0.26 1.02
CA ALA A 107 -10.37 -0.98 1.62
C ALA A 107 -11.73 -0.45 1.14
N ARG A 108 -11.87 0.88 1.01
CA ARG A 108 -13.10 1.50 0.48
C ARG A 108 -13.34 1.11 -0.98
N LEU A 109 -12.34 1.28 -1.86
CA LEU A 109 -12.49 0.96 -3.28
C LEU A 109 -12.60 -0.54 -3.53
N GLY A 110 -11.94 -1.36 -2.70
CA GLY A 110 -12.07 -2.81 -2.71
C GLY A 110 -13.36 -3.33 -2.07
N GLY A 111 -14.22 -2.48 -1.51
CA GLY A 111 -15.46 -2.89 -0.86
C GLY A 111 -15.23 -3.89 0.29
N TRP A 112 -14.22 -3.66 1.12
CA TRP A 112 -13.97 -4.49 2.29
C TRP A 112 -15.05 -4.30 3.35
N ASP A 113 -15.32 -5.34 4.11
CA ASP A 113 -16.31 -5.30 5.19
C ASP A 113 -15.90 -4.25 6.24
N PRO A 114 -16.73 -3.24 6.54
CA PRO A 114 -16.43 -2.22 7.54
C PRO A 114 -16.11 -2.80 8.93
N SER A 115 -16.64 -3.98 9.28
CA SER A 115 -16.37 -4.63 10.57
C SER A 115 -14.93 -5.16 10.70
N LEU A 116 -14.21 -5.30 9.58
CA LEU A 116 -12.79 -5.65 9.55
C LEU A 116 -11.89 -4.41 9.71
N LEU A 117 -12.47 -3.21 9.66
CA LEU A 117 -11.74 -1.95 9.75
C LEU A 117 -11.66 -1.53 11.22
N ILE A 118 -10.46 -1.59 11.79
CA ILE A 118 -10.20 -1.07 13.14
C ILE A 118 -9.74 0.38 12.98
N GLU A 119 -10.57 1.32 13.42
CA GLU A 119 -10.14 2.71 13.56
C GLU A 119 -9.14 2.83 14.71
N ARG A 120 -8.18 3.72 14.56
CA ARG A 120 -7.21 4.01 15.61
C ARG A 120 -7.96 4.67 16.76
N ALA A 121 -7.87 4.10 17.96
CA ALA A 121 -8.40 4.75 19.15
C ALA A 121 -7.67 6.09 19.34
N HIS A 122 -8.43 7.17 19.39
CA HIS A 122 -7.92 8.53 19.66
C HIS A 122 -7.37 8.67 21.07
#